data_AF-A0A7V1LJQ7-F1
#
_entry.id   AF-A0A7V1LJQ7-F1
#
_cell.length_a   1.000
_cell.length_b   1.000
_cell.length_c   1.000
_cell.angle_alpha   90.00
_cell.angle_beta   90.00
_cell.angle_gamma   90.00
#
_symmetry.space_group_name_H-M   'P 1'
#
loop_
_entity.id
_entity.type
_entity.pdbx_description
1 polymer ?
#
loop_
_entity_poly.entity_id
_entity_poly.type
_entity_poly.pdbx_seq_one_letter_code
_entity_poly.pdbx_strand_id
1 'polypeptide(L)'
;QDLKDKGFIEEDGEKPGFFKVKPKAGQTIRKRSLDEIFGKLKKSGKGNHRTPFSGMGDETASETRRFTFGDETRNIDATSSLKNAQINHGLDDFMMTEEDLVIREMEAKTLTSTVLMIDISHSMILYGEDRITPAKNVAMALAELITTRYPKDTLDIIVFGNQAWPVEIKDLPYLQVGPFHTNTHAGLELAMDILRRRKTQNKQIFMITDGKPTCIIENGRLYKNSYGLDRKIINKTLNQAARCRRSGIPVTTFMIASDPYLQQFVRDFTKINHGRAFYSDLKGLGEYIFEDYVRNRRKKTR
;
A
#
# COMPACT_ATOMS: atom_id res chain seq x y z
N GLN A 1 13.29 -32.11 -4.78
CA GLN A 1 12.75 -32.93 -3.67
C GLN A 1 12.37 -32.08 -2.47
N ASP A 2 13.30 -31.34 -1.86
CA ASP A 2 13.04 -30.48 -0.68
C ASP A 2 11.84 -29.50 -0.80
N LEU A 3 11.61 -28.90 -1.98
CA LEU A 3 10.44 -28.02 -2.22
C LEU A 3 9.11 -28.79 -2.32
N LYS A 4 9.12 -30.04 -2.80
CA LYS A 4 7.94 -30.93 -2.78
C LYS A 4 7.64 -31.35 -1.34
N ASP A 5 8.67 -31.74 -0.60
CA ASP A 5 8.55 -32.25 0.78
C ASP A 5 8.05 -31.17 1.75
N LYS A 6 8.45 -29.90 1.53
CA LYS A 6 7.94 -28.73 2.29
C LYS A 6 6.52 -28.29 1.87
N GLY A 7 5.94 -28.94 0.85
CA GLY A 7 4.60 -28.64 0.33
C GLY A 7 4.53 -27.32 -0.44
N PHE A 8 5.63 -26.91 -1.08
CA PHE A 8 5.71 -25.66 -1.84
C PHE A 8 5.37 -25.83 -3.32
N ILE A 9 5.61 -27.00 -3.89
CA ILE A 9 5.30 -27.32 -5.28
C ILE A 9 4.58 -28.67 -5.35
N GLU A 10 3.67 -28.81 -6.32
CA GLU A 10 3.05 -30.06 -6.75
C GLU A 10 3.36 -30.30 -8.22
N GLU A 11 3.34 -31.56 -8.66
CA GLU A 11 3.38 -31.85 -10.09
C GLU A 11 2.06 -31.46 -10.73
N ASP A 12 2.16 -30.79 -11.88
CA ASP A 12 1.03 -30.52 -12.74
C ASP A 12 0.51 -31.86 -13.28
N GLY A 13 -0.71 -32.22 -12.88
CA GLY A 13 -1.34 -33.47 -13.30
C GLY A 13 -1.59 -33.54 -14.81
N GLU A 14 -1.60 -32.41 -15.50
CA GLU A 14 -1.80 -32.33 -16.96
C GLU A 14 -0.48 -32.36 -17.75
N LYS A 15 0.65 -32.04 -17.12
CA LYS A 15 1.97 -31.98 -17.76
C LYS A 15 3.05 -32.61 -16.88
N PRO A 16 3.34 -33.91 -17.08
CA PRO A 16 4.41 -34.61 -16.36
C PRO A 16 5.74 -33.86 -16.52
N GLY A 17 6.35 -33.46 -15.40
CA GLY A 17 7.61 -32.69 -15.37
C GLY A 17 7.45 -31.18 -15.18
N PHE A 18 6.24 -30.63 -15.22
CA PHE A 18 5.96 -29.25 -14.82
C PHE A 18 5.49 -29.20 -13.36
N PHE A 19 6.03 -28.25 -12.59
CA PHE A 19 5.68 -28.06 -11.19
C PHE A 19 4.79 -26.83 -11.03
N LYS A 20 3.63 -27.01 -10.41
CA LYS A 20 2.74 -25.93 -9.99
C LYS A 20 3.05 -25.56 -8.55
N VAL A 21 3.16 -24.27 -8.27
CA VAL A 21 3.46 -23.79 -6.93
C VAL A 21 2.18 -23.75 -6.10
N LYS A 22 2.22 -24.30 -4.89
CA LYS A 22 1.06 -24.33 -3.97
C LYS A 22 0.79 -22.95 -3.34
N PRO A 23 -0.45 -22.65 -2.91
CA PRO A 23 -0.78 -21.41 -2.19
C PRO A 23 0.12 -21.13 -0.97
N LYS A 24 0.53 -22.19 -0.26
CA LYS A 24 1.45 -22.14 0.89
C LYS A 24 2.84 -21.59 0.52
N ALA A 25 3.35 -21.90 -0.67
CA ALA A 25 4.60 -21.33 -1.16
C ALA A 25 4.46 -19.85 -1.49
N GLY A 26 3.39 -19.46 -2.17
CA GLY A 26 3.11 -18.06 -2.45
C GLY A 26 3.07 -17.22 -1.17
N GLN A 27 2.37 -17.69 -0.13
CA GLN A 27 2.33 -17.02 1.18
C GLN A 27 3.70 -16.96 1.86
N THR A 28 4.49 -18.04 1.78
CA THR A 28 5.85 -18.07 2.36
C THR A 28 6.79 -17.11 1.66
N ILE A 29 6.72 -17.02 0.32
CA ILE A 29 7.51 -16.08 -0.48
C ILE A 29 7.12 -14.64 -0.09
N ARG A 30 5.84 -14.33 -0.02
CA ARG A 30 5.37 -12.99 0.39
C ARG A 30 5.80 -12.60 1.79
N LYS A 31 5.68 -13.51 2.76
CA LYS A 31 6.15 -13.29 4.13
C LYS A 31 7.66 -13.09 4.19
N ARG A 32 8.43 -13.85 3.41
CA ARG A 32 9.88 -13.64 3.28
C ARG A 32 10.20 -12.29 2.65
N SER A 33 9.51 -11.88 1.60
CA SER A 33 9.67 -10.53 1.02
C SER A 33 9.30 -9.45 2.02
N LEU A 34 8.24 -9.66 2.82
CA LEU A 34 7.89 -8.77 3.94
C LEU A 34 9.03 -8.71 4.96
N ASP A 35 9.61 -9.83 5.39
CA ASP A 35 10.71 -9.85 6.36
C ASP A 35 12.03 -9.31 5.76
N GLU A 36 12.27 -9.48 4.48
CA GLU A 36 13.44 -8.95 3.79
C GLU A 36 13.37 -7.43 3.65
N ILE A 37 12.21 -6.91 3.25
CA ILE A 37 11.96 -5.49 3.03
C ILE A 37 11.70 -4.76 4.35
N PHE A 38 10.95 -5.36 5.30
CA PHE A 38 10.51 -4.75 6.56
C PHE A 38 11.12 -5.35 7.84
N GLY A 39 11.74 -6.53 7.80
CA GLY A 39 12.40 -7.13 8.96
C GLY A 39 13.75 -6.49 9.29
N LYS A 40 14.49 -6.00 8.28
CA LYS A 40 15.71 -5.18 8.48
C LYS A 40 15.42 -3.88 9.24
N LEU A 41 14.19 -3.37 9.16
CA LEU A 41 13.69 -2.15 9.83
C LEU A 41 13.31 -2.35 11.30
N LYS A 42 12.91 -3.56 11.73
CA LYS A 42 12.60 -3.82 13.15
C LYS A 42 13.78 -3.60 14.09
N LYS A 43 15.02 -3.65 13.57
CA LYS A 43 16.23 -3.33 14.34
C LYS A 43 16.44 -1.83 14.58
N SER A 44 15.70 -0.92 13.93
CA SER A 44 15.92 0.53 14.04
C SER A 44 14.82 1.37 14.71
N GLY A 45 13.68 0.80 15.15
CA GLY A 45 12.69 1.61 15.89
C GLY A 45 11.50 0.86 16.46
N LYS A 46 11.37 0.87 17.79
CA LYS A 46 10.13 0.54 18.51
C LYS A 46 9.20 1.75 18.41
N GLY A 47 8.08 1.60 17.70
CA GLY A 47 7.02 2.60 17.68
C GLY A 47 5.69 1.97 17.27
N ASN A 48 4.87 1.64 18.27
CA ASN A 48 3.47 1.28 18.04
C ASN A 48 2.69 2.52 17.58
N HIS A 49 1.73 2.27 16.70
CA HIS A 49 0.85 3.28 16.10
C HIS A 49 0.03 4.00 17.17
N ARG A 50 -0.09 5.29 16.93
CA ARG A 50 -0.34 6.38 17.88
C ARG A 50 -1.50 7.33 17.74
N THR A 51 -2.54 7.14 16.89
CA THR A 51 -3.30 8.23 16.24
C THR A 51 -3.76 9.36 17.19
N PRO A 52 -3.81 10.64 16.76
CA PRO A 52 -4.18 11.75 17.65
C PRO A 52 -5.69 12.08 17.58
N PHE A 53 -6.49 11.23 16.92
CA PHE A 53 -7.93 11.41 16.78
C PHE A 53 -8.62 10.25 17.48
N SER A 54 -9.29 10.57 18.58
CA SER A 54 -10.25 9.68 19.19
C SER A 54 -11.58 9.72 18.43
N GLY A 55 -12.22 8.56 18.26
CA GLY A 55 -13.52 8.44 17.60
C GLY A 55 -14.04 7.00 17.62
N MET A 56 -15.36 6.83 17.48
CA MET A 56 -16.07 5.54 17.54
C MET A 56 -15.43 4.47 16.63
N GLY A 57 -14.80 3.47 17.23
CA GLY A 57 -14.02 2.42 16.56
C GLY A 57 -13.91 1.16 17.43
N ASP A 58 -13.66 0.00 16.84
CA ASP A 58 -13.84 -1.31 17.52
C ASP A 58 -12.61 -1.76 18.35
N GLU A 59 -11.57 -0.92 18.47
CA GLU A 59 -10.33 -1.21 19.21
C GLU A 59 -10.06 -0.14 20.27
N THR A 60 -9.70 -0.57 21.48
CA THR A 60 -9.42 0.30 22.62
C THR A 60 -8.10 1.05 22.42
N ALA A 61 -8.14 2.38 22.35
CA ALA A 61 -6.94 3.20 22.41
C ALA A 61 -6.34 3.14 23.82
N SER A 62 -5.03 3.40 23.92
CA SER A 62 -4.36 3.52 25.22
C SER A 62 -4.63 4.86 25.91
N GLU A 63 -5.28 5.80 25.23
CA GLU A 63 -5.61 7.11 25.75
C GLU A 63 -7.00 7.07 26.39
N THR A 64 -7.08 7.68 27.57
CA THR A 64 -8.28 7.74 28.38
C THR A 64 -8.65 9.19 28.63
N ARG A 65 -9.95 9.45 28.75
CA ARG A 65 -10.47 10.75 29.15
C ARG A 65 -11.60 10.58 30.15
N ARG A 66 -12.01 11.68 30.77
CA ARG A 66 -13.20 11.68 31.64
C ARG A 66 -14.46 11.44 30.81
N PHE A 67 -15.42 10.77 31.43
CA PHE A 67 -16.76 10.59 30.90
C PHE A 67 -17.46 11.94 30.66
N THR A 68 -18.25 11.99 29.60
CA THR A 68 -19.18 13.08 29.29
C THR A 68 -20.53 12.50 28.91
N PHE A 69 -21.59 13.23 29.23
CA PHE A 69 -22.95 12.82 28.91
C PHE A 69 -23.11 12.52 27.41
N GLY A 70 -23.59 11.32 27.09
CA GLY A 70 -23.74 10.80 25.72
C GLY A 70 -22.68 9.76 25.31
N ASP A 71 -21.66 9.53 26.13
CA ASP A 71 -20.68 8.47 25.88
C ASP A 71 -21.29 7.06 26.04
N GLU A 72 -20.86 6.15 25.17
CA GLU A 72 -21.31 4.76 25.21
C GLU A 72 -20.71 4.03 26.41
N THR A 73 -21.56 3.37 27.21
CA THR A 73 -21.15 2.64 28.43
C THR A 73 -20.15 1.52 28.16
N ARG A 74 -20.16 0.94 26.94
CA ARG A 74 -19.20 -0.10 26.53
C ARG A 74 -17.74 0.39 26.47
N ASN A 75 -17.51 1.70 26.49
CA ASN A 75 -16.18 2.31 26.39
C ASN A 75 -15.58 2.65 27.77
N ILE A 76 -16.29 2.36 28.86
CA ILE A 76 -15.84 2.65 30.22
C ILE A 76 -14.66 1.72 30.58
N ASP A 77 -13.55 2.32 30.98
CA ASP A 77 -12.45 1.62 31.62
C ASP A 77 -12.81 1.33 33.08
N ALA A 78 -13.35 0.14 33.34
CA ALA A 78 -13.76 -0.25 34.69
C ALA A 78 -12.60 -0.15 35.69
N THR A 79 -11.39 -0.58 35.32
CA THR A 79 -10.23 -0.59 36.22
C THR A 79 -9.80 0.83 36.58
N SER A 80 -9.67 1.72 35.59
CA SER A 80 -9.30 3.10 35.85
C SER A 80 -10.39 3.86 36.61
N SER A 81 -11.66 3.55 36.33
CA SER A 81 -12.80 4.17 37.01
C SER A 81 -12.89 3.72 38.48
N LEU A 82 -12.72 2.42 38.75
CA LEU A 82 -12.65 1.87 40.11
C LEU A 82 -11.51 2.49 40.91
N LYS A 83 -10.34 2.64 40.28
CA LYS A 83 -9.19 3.31 40.90
C LYS A 83 -9.51 4.76 41.27
N ASN A 84 -10.16 5.51 40.37
CA ASN A 84 -10.54 6.91 40.65
C ASN A 84 -11.56 7.01 41.77
N ALA A 85 -12.61 6.18 41.75
CA ALA A 85 -13.62 6.12 42.79
C ALA A 85 -13.01 5.87 44.18
N GLN A 86 -12.06 4.94 44.27
CA GLN A 86 -11.36 4.63 45.52
C GLN A 86 -10.44 5.76 45.99
N ILE A 87 -9.83 6.51 45.07
CA ILE A 87 -9.01 7.69 45.38
C ILE A 87 -9.90 8.84 45.89
N ASN A 88 -11.07 9.05 45.30
CA ASN A 88 -11.95 10.18 45.59
C ASN A 88 -12.86 9.94 46.81
N HIS A 89 -13.27 8.69 47.06
CA HIS A 89 -14.28 8.36 48.06
C HIS A 89 -13.77 7.43 49.19
N GLY A 90 -12.55 6.89 49.08
CA GLY A 90 -11.95 6.05 50.10
C GLY A 90 -12.29 4.57 49.97
N LEU A 91 -11.96 3.80 51.02
CA LEU A 91 -11.94 2.33 51.03
C LEU A 91 -13.09 1.70 51.82
N ASP A 92 -13.70 2.46 52.74
CA ASP A 92 -14.62 1.92 53.73
C ASP A 92 -16.01 1.67 53.16
N ASP A 93 -16.56 2.63 52.40
CA ASP A 93 -17.83 2.50 51.67
C ASP A 93 -17.60 2.71 50.17
N PHE A 94 -18.00 1.73 49.36
CA PHE A 94 -17.88 1.84 47.91
C PHE A 94 -18.87 2.87 47.36
N MET A 95 -18.35 4.02 46.93
CA MET A 95 -19.08 5.06 46.24
C MET A 95 -18.38 5.37 44.90
N MET A 96 -19.17 5.47 43.82
CA MET A 96 -18.69 5.83 42.49
C MET A 96 -19.67 6.81 41.87
N THR A 97 -19.12 7.88 41.29
CA THR A 97 -19.88 8.96 40.64
C THR A 97 -19.51 9.05 39.16
N GLU A 98 -20.25 9.85 38.39
CA GLU A 98 -19.91 10.11 36.98
C GLU A 98 -18.52 10.76 36.81
N GLU A 99 -18.02 11.48 37.82
CA GLU A 99 -16.70 12.12 37.78
C GLU A 99 -15.55 11.10 37.86
N ASP A 100 -15.81 9.91 38.40
CA ASP A 100 -14.86 8.82 38.49
C ASP A 100 -14.74 8.03 37.19
N LEU A 101 -15.77 8.11 36.33
CA LEU A 101 -15.84 7.34 35.11
C LEU A 101 -14.79 7.79 34.10
N VAL A 102 -14.00 6.82 33.65
CA VAL A 102 -12.96 6.98 32.64
C VAL A 102 -13.41 6.28 31.37
N ILE A 103 -13.42 7.00 30.26
CA ILE A 103 -13.69 6.46 28.93
C ILE A 103 -12.35 6.15 28.25
N ARG A 104 -12.23 4.94 27.69
CA ARG A 104 -11.21 4.62 26.71
C ARG A 104 -11.61 5.23 25.39
N GLU A 105 -10.74 6.06 24.84
CA GLU A 105 -10.94 6.52 23.49
C GLU A 105 -10.84 5.35 22.53
N MET A 106 -11.65 5.37 21.49
CA MET A 106 -11.55 4.41 20.39
C MET A 106 -10.71 5.06 19.29
N GLU A 107 -9.84 4.30 18.63
CA GLU A 107 -9.21 4.81 17.39
C GLU A 107 -10.16 4.54 16.23
N ALA A 108 -10.60 5.60 15.55
CA ALA A 108 -11.28 5.46 14.27
C ALA A 108 -10.26 5.01 13.21
N LYS A 109 -10.09 3.70 13.04
CA LYS A 109 -9.36 3.15 11.88
C LYS A 109 -10.22 3.35 10.64
N THR A 110 -9.88 4.34 9.85
CA THR A 110 -10.53 4.60 8.58
C THR A 110 -10.13 3.54 7.55
N LEU A 111 -11.11 2.73 7.12
CA LEU A 111 -10.91 1.72 6.07
C LEU A 111 -10.35 2.35 4.79
N THR A 112 -9.36 1.70 4.19
CA THR A 112 -8.69 2.18 3.00
C THR A 112 -8.83 1.20 1.84
N SER A 113 -9.07 1.74 0.64
CA SER A 113 -9.01 0.97 -0.60
C SER A 113 -7.75 1.30 -1.39
N THR A 114 -6.95 0.28 -1.66
CA THR A 114 -5.65 0.41 -2.33
C THR A 114 -5.67 -0.32 -3.65
N VAL A 115 -5.24 0.35 -4.72
CA VAL A 115 -4.83 -0.34 -5.97
C VAL A 115 -3.31 -0.36 -6.04
N LEU A 116 -2.73 -1.55 -6.20
CA LEU A 116 -1.32 -1.77 -6.47
C LEU A 116 -1.13 -1.97 -7.98
N MET A 117 -0.43 -1.05 -8.62
CA MET A 117 -0.11 -1.05 -10.04
C MET A 117 1.34 -1.47 -10.24
N ILE A 118 1.58 -2.43 -11.15
CA ILE A 118 2.92 -2.95 -11.42
C ILE A 118 3.22 -2.83 -12.91
N ASP A 119 4.35 -2.20 -13.22
CA ASP A 119 4.88 -2.09 -14.56
C ASP A 119 5.48 -3.41 -15.03
N ILE A 120 5.05 -3.90 -16.19
CA ILE A 120 5.57 -5.11 -16.84
C ILE A 120 6.10 -4.81 -18.25
N SER A 121 6.41 -3.54 -18.52
CA SER A 121 6.97 -3.08 -19.79
C SER A 121 8.43 -3.49 -19.95
N HIS A 122 8.89 -3.49 -21.20
CA HIS A 122 10.23 -3.98 -21.54
C HIS A 122 11.35 -3.16 -20.87
N SER A 123 11.08 -1.91 -20.47
CA SER A 123 12.04 -1.08 -19.72
C SER A 123 12.50 -1.76 -18.43
N MET A 124 11.64 -2.57 -17.80
CA MET A 124 11.90 -3.25 -16.53
C MET A 124 13.00 -4.33 -16.58
N ILE A 125 13.49 -4.70 -17.77
CA ILE A 125 14.63 -5.62 -17.98
C ILE A 125 15.70 -5.04 -18.92
N LEU A 126 15.55 -3.79 -19.31
CA LEU A 126 16.39 -3.15 -20.32
C LEU A 126 17.76 -2.81 -19.71
N TYR A 127 18.78 -2.72 -20.57
CA TYR A 127 20.16 -2.40 -20.19
C TYR A 127 20.82 -3.41 -19.23
N GLY A 128 20.32 -4.65 -19.18
CA GLY A 128 20.89 -5.71 -18.33
C GLY A 128 20.54 -5.57 -16.85
N GLU A 129 19.63 -4.68 -16.50
CA GLU A 129 19.14 -4.48 -15.13
C GLU A 129 17.81 -5.20 -14.93
N ASP A 130 17.76 -6.17 -14.01
CA ASP A 130 16.51 -6.82 -13.60
C ASP A 130 15.78 -5.97 -12.55
N ARG A 131 14.86 -5.10 -13.01
CA ARG A 131 14.02 -4.26 -12.14
C ARG A 131 12.70 -4.93 -11.80
N ILE A 132 12.27 -5.93 -12.57
CA ILE A 132 11.02 -6.66 -12.32
C ILE A 132 11.12 -7.54 -11.07
N THR A 133 12.27 -8.16 -10.81
CA THR A 133 12.45 -8.96 -9.60
C THR A 133 12.32 -8.13 -8.31
N PRO A 134 13.02 -7.00 -8.14
CA PRO A 134 12.78 -6.14 -6.98
C PRO A 134 11.35 -5.57 -6.95
N ALA A 135 10.74 -5.24 -8.10
CA ALA A 135 9.34 -4.83 -8.16
C ALA A 135 8.38 -5.88 -7.59
N LYS A 136 8.56 -7.15 -7.96
CA LYS A 136 7.77 -8.28 -7.45
C LYS A 136 7.93 -8.42 -5.95
N ASN A 137 9.17 -8.33 -5.43
CA ASN A 137 9.41 -8.41 -3.99
C ASN A 137 8.69 -7.32 -3.21
N VAL A 138 8.74 -6.07 -3.71
CA VAL A 138 8.04 -4.93 -3.10
C VAL A 138 6.53 -5.11 -3.16
N ALA A 139 6.00 -5.52 -4.32
CA ALA A 139 4.58 -5.79 -4.50
C ALA A 139 4.07 -6.87 -3.53
N MET A 140 4.81 -7.97 -3.43
CA MET A 140 4.53 -9.09 -2.53
C MET A 140 4.57 -8.66 -1.06
N ALA A 141 5.57 -7.88 -0.67
CA ALA A 141 5.72 -7.36 0.69
C ALA A 141 4.57 -6.40 1.06
N LEU A 142 4.20 -5.48 0.16
CA LEU A 142 3.05 -4.58 0.37
C LEU A 142 1.73 -5.35 0.44
N ALA A 143 1.53 -6.33 -0.44
CA ALA A 143 0.33 -7.15 -0.42
C ALA A 143 0.20 -7.94 0.89
N GLU A 144 1.29 -8.53 1.37
CA GLU A 144 1.30 -9.22 2.66
C GLU A 144 1.06 -8.26 3.82
N LEU A 145 1.69 -7.08 3.82
CA LEU A 145 1.51 -6.07 4.86
C LEU A 145 0.04 -5.63 4.98
N ILE A 146 -0.58 -5.30 3.85
CA ILE A 146 -1.97 -4.83 3.81
C ILE A 146 -2.91 -5.95 4.26
N THR A 147 -2.78 -7.14 3.68
CA THR A 147 -3.70 -8.25 3.98
C THR A 147 -3.57 -8.80 5.40
N THR A 148 -2.38 -8.77 5.99
CA THR A 148 -2.16 -9.28 7.36
C THR A 148 -2.42 -8.23 8.43
N ARG A 149 -1.99 -6.98 8.22
CA ARG A 149 -2.09 -5.92 9.24
C ARG A 149 -3.40 -5.15 9.18
N TYR A 150 -4.03 -5.07 8.01
CA TYR A 150 -5.26 -4.33 7.77
C TYR A 150 -6.29 -5.23 7.06
N PRO A 151 -6.78 -6.31 7.71
CA PRO A 151 -7.64 -7.30 7.08
C PRO A 151 -9.01 -6.76 6.64
N LYS A 152 -9.43 -5.58 7.14
CA LYS A 152 -10.66 -4.90 6.73
C LYS A 152 -10.46 -3.96 5.52
N ASP A 153 -9.21 -3.69 5.12
CA ASP A 153 -8.89 -2.88 3.94
C ASP A 153 -9.02 -3.71 2.65
N THR A 154 -9.21 -3.03 1.52
CA THR A 154 -9.27 -3.71 0.22
C THR A 154 -7.97 -3.48 -0.56
N LEU A 155 -7.47 -4.54 -1.18
CA LEU A 155 -6.33 -4.49 -2.09
C LEU A 155 -6.71 -5.08 -3.44
N ASP A 156 -6.60 -4.26 -4.49
CA ASP A 156 -6.73 -4.67 -5.89
C ASP A 156 -5.35 -4.57 -6.54
N ILE A 157 -5.00 -5.54 -7.38
CA ILE A 157 -3.71 -5.53 -8.10
C ILE A 157 -3.98 -5.43 -9.59
N ILE A 158 -3.27 -4.52 -10.25
CA ILE A 158 -3.26 -4.40 -11.70
C ILE A 158 -1.84 -4.40 -12.23
N VAL A 159 -1.67 -4.88 -13.45
CA VAL A 159 -0.43 -4.73 -14.21
C VAL A 159 -0.67 -3.82 -15.39
N PHE A 160 0.37 -3.13 -15.86
CA PHE A 160 0.29 -2.31 -17.05
C PHE A 160 1.52 -2.47 -17.95
N GLY A 161 1.25 -2.56 -19.25
CA GLY A 161 2.19 -2.56 -20.36
C GLY A 161 1.59 -1.72 -21.48
N ASN A 162 1.32 -2.30 -22.66
CA ASN A 162 0.56 -1.61 -23.72
C ASN A 162 -0.88 -1.27 -23.30
N GLN A 163 -1.45 -2.14 -22.47
CA GLN A 163 -2.77 -2.04 -21.84
C GLN A 163 -2.63 -2.32 -20.34
N ALA A 164 -3.70 -2.13 -19.58
CA ALA A 164 -3.75 -2.45 -18.15
C ALA A 164 -4.87 -3.45 -17.86
N TRP A 165 -4.62 -4.39 -16.95
CA TRP A 165 -5.61 -5.40 -16.53
C TRP A 165 -5.39 -5.84 -15.08
N PRO A 166 -6.44 -6.34 -14.40
CA PRO A 166 -6.34 -6.85 -13.04
C PRO A 166 -5.63 -8.21 -12.99
N VAL A 167 -4.95 -8.48 -11.89
CA VAL A 167 -4.32 -9.77 -11.56
C VAL A 167 -4.59 -10.15 -10.11
N GLU A 168 -4.43 -11.42 -9.75
CA GLU A 168 -4.59 -11.84 -8.37
C GLU A 168 -3.26 -11.81 -7.59
N ILE A 169 -3.34 -11.73 -6.26
CA ILE A 169 -2.16 -11.76 -5.37
C ILE A 169 -1.32 -13.03 -5.60
N LYS A 170 -1.96 -14.16 -5.94
CA LYS A 170 -1.27 -15.42 -6.21
C LYS A 170 -0.39 -15.38 -7.46
N ASP A 171 -0.66 -14.45 -8.38
CA ASP A 171 0.03 -14.34 -9.66
C ASP A 171 1.28 -13.45 -9.59
N LEU A 172 1.42 -12.64 -8.53
CA LEU A 172 2.56 -11.75 -8.32
C LEU A 172 3.95 -12.41 -8.54
N PRO A 173 4.23 -13.63 -8.03
CA PRO A 173 5.53 -14.27 -8.24
C PRO A 173 5.83 -14.61 -9.71
N TYR A 174 4.77 -14.85 -10.49
CA TYR A 174 4.85 -15.30 -11.89
C TYR A 174 4.76 -14.16 -12.90
N LEU A 175 4.68 -12.90 -12.44
CA LEU A 175 4.70 -11.78 -13.35
C LEU A 175 5.99 -11.78 -14.18
N GLN A 176 5.80 -11.69 -15.49
CA GLN A 176 6.85 -11.63 -16.50
C GLN A 176 6.75 -10.31 -17.24
N VAL A 177 7.92 -9.81 -17.64
CA VAL A 177 8.00 -8.65 -18.52
C VAL A 177 7.71 -9.10 -19.95
N GLY A 178 6.86 -8.34 -20.63
CA GLY A 178 6.57 -8.56 -22.05
C GLY A 178 7.27 -7.53 -22.94
N PRO A 179 7.21 -7.71 -24.27
CA PRO A 179 7.66 -6.71 -25.26
C PRO A 179 6.66 -5.54 -25.34
N PHE A 180 6.36 -4.96 -24.18
CA PHE A 180 5.35 -3.92 -24.01
C PHE A 180 6.01 -2.55 -23.82
N HIS A 181 5.28 -1.53 -24.22
CA HIS A 181 5.52 -0.15 -23.84
C HIS A 181 4.89 0.13 -22.47
N THR A 182 5.09 1.35 -21.98
CA THR A 182 4.68 1.80 -20.64
C THR A 182 3.44 2.68 -20.76
N ASN A 183 2.24 2.11 -20.59
CA ASN A 183 0.97 2.85 -20.63
C ASN A 183 0.48 3.21 -19.22
N THR A 184 1.23 4.10 -18.55
CA THR A 184 0.87 4.59 -17.21
C THR A 184 -0.53 5.22 -17.19
N HIS A 185 -0.93 5.88 -18.29
CA HIS A 185 -2.28 6.46 -18.43
C HIS A 185 -3.38 5.38 -18.27
N ALA A 186 -3.31 4.29 -19.04
CA ALA A 186 -4.30 3.21 -18.96
C ALA A 186 -4.30 2.53 -17.58
N GLY A 187 -3.13 2.37 -16.96
CA GLY A 187 -3.02 1.87 -15.60
C GLY A 187 -3.78 2.76 -14.60
N LEU A 188 -3.55 4.07 -14.65
CA LEU A 188 -4.23 5.02 -13.74
C LEU A 188 -5.73 5.09 -14.00
N GLU A 189 -6.15 5.01 -15.26
CA GLU A 189 -7.57 4.96 -15.63
C GLU A 189 -8.27 3.72 -15.04
N LEU A 190 -7.69 2.53 -15.22
CA LEU A 190 -8.22 1.30 -14.64
C LEU A 190 -8.23 1.35 -13.10
N ALA A 191 -7.17 1.86 -12.48
CA ALA A 191 -7.09 2.00 -11.03
C ALA A 191 -8.19 2.94 -10.50
N MET A 192 -8.42 4.09 -11.15
CA MET A 192 -9.50 5.00 -10.79
C MET A 192 -10.88 4.33 -10.94
N ASP A 193 -11.09 3.54 -11.98
CA ASP A 193 -12.36 2.84 -12.20
C ASP A 193 -12.64 1.79 -11.12
N ILE A 194 -11.62 1.04 -10.71
CA ILE A 194 -11.71 0.10 -9.59
C ILE A 194 -12.05 0.86 -8.30
N LEU A 195 -11.27 1.90 -7.98
CA LEU A 195 -11.44 2.67 -6.75
C LEU A 195 -12.76 3.43 -6.69
N ARG A 196 -13.30 3.89 -7.83
CA ARG A 196 -14.61 4.56 -7.90
C ARG A 196 -15.75 3.65 -7.42
N ARG A 197 -15.65 2.33 -7.63
CA ARG A 197 -16.66 1.34 -7.20
C ARG A 197 -16.56 1.02 -5.70
N ARG A 198 -15.48 1.40 -5.03
CA ARG A 198 -15.29 1.18 -3.58
C ARG A 198 -16.06 2.23 -2.76
N LYS A 199 -16.78 1.78 -1.73
CA LYS A 199 -17.58 2.61 -0.81
C LYS A 199 -16.74 3.40 0.21
N THR A 200 -15.52 2.96 0.44
CA THR A 200 -14.54 3.60 1.34
C THR A 200 -14.22 5.01 0.86
N GLN A 201 -14.10 5.95 1.80
CA GLN A 201 -13.70 7.33 1.47
C GLN A 201 -12.20 7.42 1.18
N ASN A 202 -11.38 6.68 1.94
CA ASN A 202 -9.93 6.66 1.73
C ASN A 202 -9.58 5.73 0.57
N LYS A 203 -8.95 6.30 -0.45
CA LYS A 203 -8.54 5.60 -1.67
C LYS A 203 -7.10 5.97 -1.97
N GLN A 204 -6.29 5.02 -2.41
CA GLN A 204 -4.91 5.29 -2.78
C GLN A 204 -4.42 4.35 -3.87
N ILE A 205 -3.41 4.80 -4.61
CA ILE A 205 -2.74 4.02 -5.63
C ILE A 205 -1.26 3.88 -5.24
N PHE A 206 -0.77 2.65 -5.23
CA PHE A 206 0.65 2.34 -5.16
C PHE A 206 1.10 1.94 -6.55
N MET A 207 2.09 2.62 -7.11
CA MET A 207 2.58 2.38 -8.46
C MET A 207 4.04 1.99 -8.42
N ILE A 208 4.39 0.79 -8.91
CA ILE A 208 5.77 0.34 -9.05
C ILE A 208 6.13 0.40 -10.53
N THR A 209 7.12 1.21 -10.88
CA THR A 209 7.56 1.43 -12.26
C THR A 209 9.02 1.85 -12.29
N ASP A 210 9.70 1.63 -13.40
CA ASP A 210 11.03 2.18 -13.62
C ASP A 210 11.00 3.56 -14.31
N GLY A 211 9.84 4.05 -14.75
CA GLY A 211 9.68 5.46 -15.10
C GLY A 211 8.63 5.78 -16.16
N LYS A 212 9.09 6.37 -17.26
CA LYS A 212 8.32 7.31 -18.09
C LYS A 212 7.33 6.59 -19.02
N PRO A 213 6.10 7.13 -19.19
CA PRO A 213 5.14 6.58 -20.15
C PRO A 213 5.68 6.70 -21.58
N THR A 214 5.58 5.60 -22.33
CA THR A 214 6.03 5.48 -23.73
C THR A 214 4.89 5.17 -24.70
N CYS A 215 3.67 4.96 -24.22
CA CYS A 215 2.49 4.84 -25.06
C CYS A 215 1.18 5.28 -24.38
N ILE A 216 0.15 5.49 -25.19
CA ILE A 216 -1.25 5.71 -24.81
C ILE A 216 -2.17 5.03 -25.83
N ILE A 217 -3.43 4.81 -25.47
CA ILE A 217 -4.48 4.49 -26.44
C ILE A 217 -5.16 5.78 -26.88
N GLU A 218 -5.29 5.97 -28.18
CA GLU A 218 -6.00 7.10 -28.77
C GLU A 218 -6.87 6.62 -29.93
N ASN A 219 -8.16 6.96 -29.88
CA ASN A 219 -9.15 6.56 -30.89
C ASN A 219 -9.11 5.04 -31.17
N GLY A 220 -8.96 4.23 -30.12
CA GLY A 220 -8.86 2.77 -30.20
C GLY A 220 -7.53 2.23 -30.73
N ARG A 221 -6.54 3.08 -31.02
CA ARG A 221 -5.24 2.67 -31.56
C ARG A 221 -4.10 2.98 -30.58
N LEU A 222 -3.06 2.15 -30.60
CA LEU A 222 -1.86 2.36 -29.80
C LEU A 222 -1.02 3.48 -30.42
N TYR A 223 -0.87 4.59 -29.69
CA TYR A 223 0.08 5.65 -30.01
C TYR A 223 1.30 5.49 -29.11
N LYS A 224 2.50 5.37 -29.71
CA LYS A 224 3.72 5.03 -28.97
C LYS A 224 4.94 5.82 -29.45
N ASN A 225 5.84 6.10 -28.50
CA ASN A 225 7.17 6.62 -28.74
C ASN A 225 8.13 6.04 -27.70
N SER A 226 8.93 5.05 -28.12
CA SER A 226 9.83 4.31 -27.24
C SER A 226 10.95 5.17 -26.64
N TYR A 227 11.29 6.30 -27.26
CA TYR A 227 12.34 7.20 -26.75
C TYR A 227 11.88 8.04 -25.56
N GLY A 228 10.58 8.00 -25.22
CA GLY A 228 10.08 8.62 -24.00
C GLY A 228 10.30 10.13 -23.97
N LEU A 229 9.95 10.88 -25.02
CA LEU A 229 9.99 12.35 -25.04
C LEU A 229 8.73 12.97 -25.63
N ASP A 230 7.74 12.13 -25.89
CA ASP A 230 6.54 12.55 -26.58
C ASP A 230 5.64 13.39 -25.65
N ARG A 231 5.53 14.68 -25.97
CA ARG A 231 4.74 15.65 -25.20
C ARG A 231 3.28 15.21 -25.08
N LYS A 232 2.72 14.53 -26.08
CA LYS A 232 1.33 14.08 -26.06
C LYS A 232 1.13 12.98 -25.01
N ILE A 233 2.01 11.98 -25.01
CA ILE A 233 1.97 10.86 -24.05
C ILE A 233 2.16 11.36 -22.62
N ILE A 234 3.15 12.25 -22.43
CA ILE A 234 3.45 12.86 -21.14
C ILE A 234 2.25 13.67 -20.65
N ASN A 235 1.73 14.59 -21.47
CA ASN A 235 0.64 15.47 -21.08
C ASN A 235 -0.64 14.68 -20.75
N LYS A 236 -0.99 13.64 -21.53
CA LYS A 236 -2.13 12.78 -21.18
C LYS A 236 -1.93 12.08 -19.84
N THR A 237 -0.75 11.52 -19.59
CA THR A 237 -0.45 10.86 -18.32
C THR A 237 -0.49 11.83 -17.13
N LEU A 238 0.07 13.03 -17.27
CA LEU A 238 0.04 14.06 -16.23
C LEU A 238 -1.39 14.59 -15.98
N ASN A 239 -2.19 14.75 -17.03
CA ASN A 239 -3.61 15.11 -16.89
C ASN A 239 -4.40 14.04 -16.14
N GLN A 240 -4.09 12.76 -16.38
CA GLN A 240 -4.68 11.65 -15.64
C GLN A 240 -4.24 11.66 -14.17
N ALA A 241 -2.97 11.97 -13.88
CA ALA A 241 -2.48 12.17 -12.51
C ALA A 241 -3.22 13.29 -11.76
N ALA A 242 -3.48 14.41 -12.45
CA ALA A 242 -4.29 15.51 -11.93
C ALA A 242 -5.76 15.10 -11.72
N ARG A 243 -6.28 14.17 -12.54
CA ARG A 243 -7.61 13.59 -12.37
C ARG A 243 -7.68 12.72 -11.10
N CYS A 244 -6.68 11.86 -10.87
CA CYS A 244 -6.56 11.10 -9.61
C CYS A 244 -6.61 12.05 -8.39
N ARG A 245 -5.85 13.15 -8.43
CA ARG A 245 -5.85 14.15 -7.37
C ARG A 245 -7.22 14.77 -7.12
N ARG A 246 -7.91 15.23 -8.17
CA ARG A 246 -9.26 15.82 -8.04
C ARG A 246 -10.27 14.84 -7.45
N SER A 247 -10.07 13.55 -7.67
CA SER A 247 -10.87 12.48 -7.07
C SER A 247 -10.43 12.05 -5.67
N GLY A 248 -9.47 12.77 -5.05
CA GLY A 248 -8.95 12.44 -3.72
C GLY A 248 -8.12 11.16 -3.65
N ILE A 249 -7.54 10.74 -4.78
CA ILE A 249 -6.73 9.51 -4.90
C ILE A 249 -5.24 9.89 -5.00
N PRO A 250 -4.49 9.94 -3.89
CA PRO A 250 -3.05 10.07 -3.92
C PRO A 250 -2.40 8.84 -4.59
N VAL A 251 -1.33 9.10 -5.34
CA VAL A 251 -0.50 8.11 -6.00
C VAL A 251 0.88 8.12 -5.33
N THR A 252 1.26 6.97 -4.78
CA THR A 252 2.60 6.73 -4.24
C THR A 252 3.38 5.93 -5.27
N THR A 253 4.45 6.51 -5.80
CA THR A 253 5.29 5.90 -6.82
C THR A 253 6.53 5.28 -6.19
N PHE A 254 6.77 4.00 -6.43
CA PHE A 254 7.99 3.29 -6.10
C PHE A 254 8.81 3.14 -7.38
N MET A 255 9.77 4.04 -7.55
CA MET A 255 10.65 4.08 -8.71
C MET A 255 11.87 3.20 -8.47
N ILE A 256 12.08 2.22 -9.35
CA ILE A 256 13.21 1.29 -9.31
C ILE A 256 14.18 1.63 -10.45
N ALA A 257 14.76 2.82 -10.42
CA ALA A 257 15.76 3.27 -11.39
C ALA A 257 16.56 4.46 -10.84
N SER A 258 17.82 4.57 -11.26
CA SER A 258 18.75 5.65 -10.89
C SER A 258 18.83 6.78 -11.93
N ASP A 259 18.15 6.63 -13.08
CA ASP A 259 18.22 7.58 -14.20
C ASP A 259 17.64 8.97 -13.82
N PRO A 260 18.45 10.05 -13.88
CA PRO A 260 18.00 11.41 -13.49
C PRO A 260 16.83 11.96 -14.31
N TYR A 261 16.72 11.55 -15.59
CA TYR A 261 15.69 11.99 -16.51
C TYR A 261 14.34 11.32 -16.19
N LEU A 262 14.36 10.02 -15.90
CA LEU A 262 13.17 9.29 -15.44
C LEU A 262 12.68 9.84 -14.09
N GLN A 263 13.61 10.19 -13.20
CA GLN A 263 13.26 10.81 -11.92
C GLN A 263 12.58 12.17 -12.11
N GLN A 264 12.97 12.95 -13.13
CA GLN A 264 12.33 14.24 -13.38
C GLN A 264 10.85 14.09 -13.71
N PHE A 265 10.51 13.12 -14.57
CA PHE A 265 9.12 12.81 -14.86
C PHE A 265 8.35 12.40 -13.60
N VAL A 266 8.92 11.51 -12.77
CA VAL A 266 8.28 11.07 -11.52
C VAL A 266 8.11 12.24 -10.55
N ARG A 267 9.07 13.17 -10.46
CA ARG A 267 8.94 14.41 -9.66
C ARG A 267 7.77 15.26 -10.13
N ASP A 268 7.66 15.50 -11.43
CA ASP A 268 6.58 16.32 -12.01
C ASP A 268 5.21 15.65 -11.81
N PHE A 269 5.14 14.35 -12.05
CA PHE A 269 3.95 13.53 -11.80
C PHE A 269 3.51 13.61 -10.33
N THR A 270 4.45 13.42 -9.41
CA THR A 270 4.21 13.45 -7.96
C THR A 270 3.71 14.83 -7.51
N LYS A 271 4.32 15.90 -8.03
CA LYS A 271 3.92 17.28 -7.76
C LYS A 271 2.50 17.56 -8.24
N ILE A 272 2.14 17.12 -9.45
CA ILE A 272 0.80 17.33 -10.01
C ILE A 272 -0.26 16.56 -9.22
N ASN A 273 0.02 15.30 -8.88
CA ASN A 273 -0.89 14.47 -8.12
C ASN A 273 -1.00 14.87 -6.63
N HIS A 274 0.00 15.58 -6.08
CA HIS A 274 0.20 15.72 -4.63
C HIS A 274 0.41 14.35 -3.94
N GLY A 275 1.07 13.46 -4.67
CA GLY A 275 1.38 12.10 -4.24
C GLY A 275 2.74 12.02 -3.54
N ARG A 276 3.34 10.84 -3.59
CA ARG A 276 4.67 10.57 -3.03
C ARG A 276 5.52 9.79 -4.01
N ALA A 277 6.83 9.89 -3.88
CA ALA A 277 7.77 9.10 -4.65
C ALA A 277 8.88 8.55 -3.75
N PHE A 278 9.14 7.27 -3.89
CA PHE A 278 10.27 6.57 -3.31
C PHE A 278 11.20 6.15 -4.43
N TYR A 279 12.48 6.45 -4.27
CA TYR A 279 13.50 6.10 -5.24
C TYR A 279 14.36 4.99 -4.63
N SER A 280 14.43 3.85 -5.30
CA SER A 280 15.31 2.75 -4.94
C SER A 280 16.39 2.57 -5.99
N ASP A 281 17.59 2.23 -5.52
CA ASP A 281 18.55 1.53 -6.35
C ASP A 281 18.16 0.04 -6.50
N LEU A 282 18.88 -0.71 -7.32
CA LEU A 282 18.67 -2.16 -7.48
C LEU A 282 19.00 -2.95 -6.20
N LYS A 283 19.62 -2.32 -5.17
CA LYS A 283 20.12 -2.98 -3.96
C LYS A 283 19.13 -2.97 -2.81
N GLY A 284 18.09 -2.13 -2.85
CA GLY A 284 16.86 -2.38 -2.09
C GLY A 284 16.07 -1.13 -1.68
N LEU A 285 14.75 -1.23 -1.83
CA LEU A 285 13.77 -0.17 -1.54
C LEU A 285 13.42 -0.07 -0.03
N GLY A 286 13.87 -1.03 0.79
CA GLY A 286 13.38 -1.23 2.17
C GLY A 286 13.46 -0.01 3.08
N GLU A 287 14.57 0.75 3.05
CA GLU A 287 14.80 1.85 3.98
C GLU A 287 13.85 3.05 3.78
N TYR A 288 13.47 3.35 2.53
CA TYR A 288 12.67 4.53 2.20
C TYR A 288 11.16 4.31 2.38
N ILE A 289 10.63 3.10 2.13
CA ILE A 289 9.18 2.79 2.27
C ILE A 289 8.69 3.05 3.70
N PHE A 290 9.55 2.78 4.70
CA PHE A 290 9.15 2.79 6.10
C PHE A 290 9.09 4.18 6.73
N GLU A 291 10.01 5.09 6.37
CA GLU A 291 9.99 6.45 6.94
C GLU A 291 8.68 7.18 6.66
N ASP A 292 8.04 6.94 5.51
CA ASP A 292 6.90 7.74 5.09
C ASP A 292 5.53 7.07 5.30
N TYR A 293 5.44 5.74 5.36
CA TYR A 293 4.25 5.09 5.91
C TYR A 293 4.06 5.47 7.39
N VAL A 294 5.16 5.67 8.12
CA VAL A 294 5.16 6.19 9.50
C VAL A 294 4.95 7.72 9.53
N ARG A 295 5.54 8.49 8.59
CA ARG A 295 5.36 9.97 8.50
C ARG A 295 4.06 10.44 7.86
N ASN A 296 3.14 9.57 7.47
CA ASN A 296 1.76 9.93 7.06
C ASN A 296 0.91 10.51 8.22
N ARG A 297 1.58 11.18 9.16
CA ARG A 297 1.13 11.68 10.44
C ARG A 297 1.61 13.10 10.75
N ARG A 298 2.09 13.83 9.75
CA ARG A 298 2.28 15.29 9.87
C ARG A 298 1.01 16.02 9.47
N LYS A 299 0.12 16.18 10.44
CA LYS A 299 -0.83 17.30 10.44
C LYS A 299 -0.01 18.58 10.66
N LYS A 300 -0.30 19.61 9.85
CA LYS A 300 0.25 20.97 10.00
C LYS A 300 -0.04 21.46 11.42
N THR A 301 1.02 21.82 12.15
CA THR A 301 0.92 22.76 13.27
C THR A 301 1.10 24.16 12.71
N ARG A 302 0.01 24.90 12.62
CA ARG A 302 -0.05 26.34 12.90
C ARG A 302 -1.40 26.61 13.53
#